data_AF-A0A7W6EXS9-F1
#
_entry.id   AF-A0A7W6EXS9-F1
#
_cell.length_a   1.000
_cell.length_b   1.000
_cell.length_c   1.000
_cell.angle_alpha   90.00
_cell.angle_beta   90.00
_cell.angle_gamma   90.00
#
_symmetry.space_group_name_H-M   'P 1'
#
loop_
_entity.id
_entity.type
_entity.pdbx_description
1 polymer ?
#
loop_
_entity_poly.entity_id
_entity_poly.type
_entity_poly.pdbx_seq_one_letter_code
_entity_poly.pdbx_strand_id
1 'polypeptide(L)' 'MAFSATCTASSRSYFEALEVAERRALHSYFDQHIVEDEELGYLALDEGDYCALPAHLAARVVHTIHGSMLDEF' A
#
# COMPACT_ATOMS: atom_id res chain seq x y z
N MET A 1 28.43 -9.59 -7.07
CA MET A 1 27.09 -10.20 -7.21
C MET A 1 26.31 -9.94 -5.93
N ALA A 2 25.38 -8.97 -5.94
CA ALA A 2 24.60 -8.56 -4.76
C ALA A 2 23.09 -8.42 -5.09
N PHE A 3 22.60 -9.14 -6.11
CA PHE A 3 21.22 -8.99 -6.60
C PHE A 3 20.19 -9.73 -5.73
N SER A 4 20.59 -10.81 -5.03
CA SER A 4 19.65 -11.65 -4.27
C SER A 4 19.23 -11.08 -2.91
N ALA A 5 20.06 -10.24 -2.27
CA ALA A 5 19.72 -9.66 -0.96
C ALA A 5 18.68 -8.54 -1.10
N THR A 6 18.79 -7.72 -2.14
CA THR A 6 17.86 -6.62 -2.43
C THR A 6 16.49 -7.12 -2.86
N CYS A 7 16.41 -8.14 -3.72
CA CYS A 7 15.12 -8.73 -4.13
C CYS A 7 14.36 -9.35 -2.94
N THR A 8 15.05 -10.01 -2.01
CA THR A 8 14.42 -10.62 -0.83
C THR A 8 14.01 -9.59 0.21
N ALA A 9 14.81 -8.54 0.42
CA ALA A 9 14.46 -7.41 1.29
C ALA A 9 13.27 -6.60 0.73
N SER A 10 13.25 -6.34 -0.57
CA SER A 10 12.12 -5.71 -1.29
C SER A 10 10.85 -6.55 -1.16
N SER A 11 10.94 -7.87 -1.36
CA SER A 11 9.80 -8.78 -1.17
C SER A 11 9.23 -8.73 0.25
N ARG A 12 10.10 -8.69 1.28
CA ARG A 12 9.67 -8.66 2.68
C ARG A 12 8.94 -7.37 3.03
N SER A 13 9.50 -6.22 2.66
CA SER A 13 8.86 -4.91 2.87
C SER A 13 7.51 -4.81 2.15
N TYR A 14 7.41 -5.39 0.94
CA TYR A 14 6.15 -5.46 0.21
C TYR A 14 5.08 -6.27 0.98
N PHE A 15 5.43 -7.46 1.47
CA PHE A 15 4.48 -8.29 2.21
C PHE A 15 4.07 -7.67 3.56
N GLU A 16 4.98 -6.96 4.24
CA GLU A 16 4.65 -6.20 5.45
C GLU A 16 3.66 -5.07 5.15
N ALA A 17 3.87 -4.32 4.06
CA ALA A 17 2.93 -3.30 3.61
C ALA A 17 1.58 -3.90 3.20
N LEU A 18 1.59 -5.05 2.53
CA LEU A 18 0.37 -5.77 2.14
C LEU A 18 -0.45 -6.21 3.35
N GLU A 19 0.16 -6.81 4.36
CA GLU A 19 -0.55 -7.24 5.57
C GLU A 19 -1.20 -6.05 6.30
N VAL A 20 -0.51 -4.91 6.34
CA VAL A 20 -1.05 -3.67 6.92
C VAL A 20 -2.22 -3.14 6.09
N ALA A 21 -2.08 -3.10 4.76
CA ALA A 21 -3.12 -2.63 3.86
C ALA A 21 -4.37 -3.52 3.94
N GLU A 22 -4.23 -4.85 3.89
CA GLU A 22 -5.35 -5.79 4.03
C GLU A 22 -6.07 -5.62 5.38
N ARG A 23 -5.34 -5.51 6.48
CA ARG A 23 -5.92 -5.28 7.81
C ARG A 23 -6.68 -3.97 7.91
N ARG A 24 -6.20 -2.90 7.25
CA ARG A 24 -6.90 -1.61 7.21
C ARG A 24 -8.14 -1.66 6.33
N ALA A 25 -8.02 -2.26 5.15
CA ALA A 25 -9.12 -2.40 4.20
C ALA A 25 -10.32 -3.15 4.79
N LEU A 26 -10.10 -4.14 5.66
CA LEU A 26 -11.17 -4.83 6.40
C LEU A 26 -12.05 -3.90 7.26
N HIS A 27 -11.53 -2.74 7.62
CA HIS A 27 -12.17 -1.80 8.54
C HIS A 27 -12.34 -0.40 7.94
N SER A 28 -12.11 -0.23 6.64
CA SER A 28 -12.23 1.03 5.92
C SER A 28 -13.18 0.90 4.73
N TYR A 29 -13.92 1.97 4.46
CA TYR A 29 -14.65 2.16 3.20
C TYR A 29 -13.71 2.53 2.05
N PHE A 30 -12.54 3.08 2.39
CA PHE A 30 -11.57 3.61 1.45
C PHE A 30 -10.57 2.54 1.04
N ASP A 31 -10.12 2.64 -0.21
CA ASP A 31 -9.09 1.75 -0.73
C ASP A 31 -7.75 2.00 -0.05
N GLN A 32 -6.94 0.95 0.02
CA GLN A 32 -5.60 1.00 0.57
C GLN A 32 -4.60 0.84 -0.57
N HIS A 33 -3.69 1.79 -0.72
CA HIS A 33 -2.69 1.80 -1.77
C HIS A 33 -1.32 1.43 -1.21
N ILE A 34 -0.69 0.41 -1.81
CA ILE A 34 0.72 0.14 -1.62
C ILE A 34 1.50 1.00 -2.60
N VAL A 35 2.37 1.86 -2.07
CA VAL A 35 3.25 2.74 -2.84
C VAL A 35 4.68 2.29 -2.69
N GLU A 36 5.41 2.22 -3.80
CA GLU A 36 6.85 1.94 -3.80
C GLU A 36 7.63 3.24 -3.56
N ASP A 37 8.56 3.19 -2.60
CA ASP A 37 9.48 4.26 -2.21
C ASP A 37 10.94 3.82 -2.30
N GLU A 38 11.74 4.66 -2.94
CA GLU A 38 13.14 4.38 -3.24
C GLU A 38 14.01 4.32 -1.97
N GLU A 39 13.61 5.00 -0.89
CA GLU A 39 14.35 5.04 0.38
C GLU A 39 13.69 4.17 1.46
N LEU A 40 12.36 4.17 1.53
CA LEU A 40 11.58 3.54 2.61
C LEU A 40 11.04 2.14 2.26
N GLY A 41 11.16 1.71 1.00
CA GLY A 41 10.57 0.44 0.54
C GLY A 41 9.08 0.59 0.22
N TYR A 42 8.22 -0.30 0.69
CA TYR A 42 6.78 -0.24 0.40
C TYR A 42 5.99 0.34 1.57
N LEU A 43 5.04 1.24 1.25
CA LEU A 43 4.19 1.91 2.22
C LEU A 43 2.73 1.65 1.92
N ALA A 44 1.94 1.34 2.96
CA ALA A 44 0.48 1.25 2.87
C ALA A 44 -0.15 2.60 3.24
N LEU A 45 -0.82 3.22 2.27
CA LEU A 45 -1.54 4.49 2.41
C LEU A 45 -3.04 4.24 2.36
N ASP A 46 -3.78 4.85 3.28
CA ASP A 46 -5.25 4.85 3.26
C ASP A 46 -5.72 6.01 2.36
N GLU A 47 -6.58 5.75 1.39
CA GLU A 47 -7.17 6.80 0.56
C GLU A 47 -7.97 7.79 1.43
N GLY A 48 -8.56 7.34 2.54
CA GLY A 48 -9.28 8.20 3.47
C GLY A 48 -8.41 9.27 4.16
N ASP A 49 -7.10 9.06 4.25
CA ASP A 49 -6.16 10.02 4.87
C ASP A 49 -5.83 11.21 3.95
N TYR A 50 -5.97 11.02 2.64
CA TYR A 50 -5.63 12.01 1.62
C TYR A 50 -6.87 12.27 0.79
N CYS A 51 -7.65 13.31 1.13
CA CYS A 51 -8.88 13.70 0.42
C CYS A 51 -8.82 13.51 -1.10
N ALA A 52 -7.65 13.79 -1.71
CA ALA A 52 -7.23 13.18 -2.95
C ALA A 52 -5.75 12.77 -2.84
N LEU A 53 -5.41 11.55 -3.25
CA LEU A 53 -4.02 11.10 -3.27
C LEU A 53 -3.20 12.00 -4.22
N PRO A 54 -2.10 12.62 -3.76
CA PRO A 54 -1.25 13.45 -4.61
C PRO A 54 -0.77 12.71 -5.86
N ALA A 55 -0.80 13.36 -7.02
CA ALA A 55 -0.52 12.71 -8.32
C ALA A 55 0.85 12.00 -8.38
N HIS A 56 1.85 12.51 -7.66
CA HIS A 56 3.17 11.91 -7.60
C HIS A 56 3.21 10.60 -6.79
N LEU A 57 2.32 10.43 -5.79
CA LEU A 57 2.15 9.17 -5.07
C LEU A 57 1.27 8.20 -5.86
N ALA A 58 0.22 8.70 -6.50
CA ALA A 58 -0.65 7.90 -7.37
C ALA A 58 0.13 7.20 -8.50
N ALA A 59 1.11 7.90 -9.10
CA ALA A 59 1.97 7.33 -10.14
C ALA A 59 2.90 6.21 -9.65
N ARG A 60 3.06 6.06 -8.33
CA ARG A 60 3.95 5.07 -7.67
C ARG A 60 3.17 3.96 -6.96
N VAL A 61 1.84 3.93 -7.11
CA VAL A 61 1.01 2.84 -6.58
C VAL A 61 1.32 1.57 -7.34
N VAL A 62 1.74 0.53 -6.60
CA VAL A 62 2.05 -0.79 -7.15
C VAL A 62 0.92 -1.79 -6.92
N HIS A 63 0.08 -1.57 -5.90
CA HIS A 63 -1.06 -2.43 -5.60
C HIS A 63 -2.14 -1.64 -4.86
N THR A 64 -3.41 -1.93 -5.15
CA THR A 64 -4.56 -1.36 -4.45
C THR A 64 -5.41 -2.48 -3.87
N ILE A 65 -5.71 -2.40 -2.58
CA ILE A 65 -6.59 -3.30 -1.84
C ILE A 65 -7.90 -2.55 -1.65
N HIS A 66 -9.00 -3.16 -2.07
CA HIS A 66 -10.30 -2.50 -1.99
C HIS A 66 -10.81 -2.46 -0.56
N GLY A 67 -11.40 -1.33 -0.15
CA GLY A 67 -12.13 -1.21 1.10
C GLY A 67 -13.21 -2.29 1.20
N SER A 68 -13.27 -3.00 2.32
CA SER A 68 -14.18 -4.14 2.53
C SER A 68 -15.34 -3.81 3.47
N MET A 69 -15.40 -2.58 3.99
CA MET A 69 -16.55 -2.11 4.74
C MET A 69 -17.68 -1.74 3.78
N LEU A 70 -18.87 -2.34 3.96
CA LEU A 70 -20.05 -2.08 3.13
C LEU A 70 -20.78 -0.81 3.62
N ASP A 71 -21.02 0.14 2.72
CA ASP A 71 -21.74 1.41 2.98
C ASP A 71 -23.28 1.29 2.89
N GLU A 72 -23.83 0.09 3.12
CA GLU A 72 -25.28 -0.15 2.98
C GLU A 72 -26.05 0.25 4.25
N PHE A 73 -26.52 1.50 4.34
CA PHE A 73 -27.62 1.95 5.22
C PHE A 73 -28.49 3.03 4.59
#